data_AF-A0A839E892-F1
#
_entry.id   AF-A0A839E892-F1
#
_cell.length_a   1.000
_cell.length_b   1.000
_cell.length_c   1.000
_cell.angle_alpha   90.00
_cell.angle_beta   90.00
_cell.angle_gamma   90.00
#
_symmetry.space_group_name_H-M   'P 1'
#
loop_
_entity.id
_entity.type
_entity.pdbx_description
1 polymer ?
#
loop_
_entity_poly.entity_id
_entity_poly.type
_entity_poly.pdbx_seq_one_letter_code
_entity_poly.pdbx_strand_id
1 'polypeptide(L)'
;MSEPAPKDIHTHFGLSYANYLVMPRALLQSMPEDWQHRFVELLDQFENAFTHVDQASSYDVTPGEGRYLTEVSRPVLESLGWTVQHGADETLYYTPDGHEITGAEADVHHVLVPSADPVPHYDRGRAYIAPNL
;
A
#
# COMPACT_ATOMS: atom_id res chain seq x y z
N MET A 1 29.12 -14.64 -17.16
CA MET A 1 27.90 -14.42 -16.34
C MET A 1 26.75 -14.29 -17.31
N SER A 2 25.79 -15.23 -17.30
CA SER A 2 24.53 -15.03 -18.05
C SER A 2 23.78 -13.85 -17.45
N GLU A 3 23.18 -13.03 -18.30
CA GLU A 3 22.18 -12.04 -17.84
C GLU A 3 21.04 -12.76 -17.10
N PRO A 4 20.52 -12.19 -16.02
CA PRO A 4 19.32 -12.72 -15.38
C PRO A 4 18.15 -12.67 -16.37
N ALA A 5 17.34 -13.74 -16.37
CA ALA A 5 16.12 -13.79 -17.18
C ALA A 5 15.21 -12.60 -16.85
N PRO A 6 14.40 -12.11 -17.82
CA PRO A 6 13.43 -11.05 -17.59
C PRO A 6 12.53 -11.40 -16.39
N LYS A 7 12.31 -10.45 -15.48
CA LYS A 7 11.39 -10.62 -14.35
C LYS A 7 10.03 -10.06 -14.74
N ASP A 8 9.01 -10.90 -14.68
CA ASP A 8 7.63 -10.47 -14.87
C ASP A 8 7.17 -9.56 -13.71
N ILE A 9 6.16 -8.73 -13.96
CA ILE A 9 5.66 -7.72 -13.01
C ILE A 9 5.26 -8.33 -11.65
N HIS A 10 4.62 -9.51 -11.67
CA HIS A 10 4.22 -10.24 -10.46
C HIS A 10 5.40 -10.79 -9.66
N THR A 11 6.52 -11.08 -10.34
CA THR A 11 7.76 -11.50 -9.67
C THR A 11 8.50 -10.29 -9.10
N HIS A 12 8.45 -9.14 -9.78
CA HIS A 12 9.11 -7.92 -9.31
C HIS A 12 8.47 -7.35 -8.04
N PHE A 13 7.14 -7.26 -7.98
CA PHE A 13 6.41 -6.73 -6.82
C PHE A 13 6.08 -7.77 -5.75
N GLY A 14 6.50 -9.01 -5.94
CA GLY A 14 6.20 -10.12 -5.04
C GLY A 14 4.78 -10.66 -5.21
N LEU A 15 4.55 -11.86 -4.67
CA LEU A 15 3.28 -12.57 -4.74
C LEU A 15 2.27 -12.06 -3.70
N SER A 16 2.00 -10.75 -3.72
CA SER A 16 0.91 -10.18 -2.93
C SER A 16 -0.41 -10.30 -3.70
N TYR A 17 -1.51 -10.53 -3.00
CA TYR A 17 -2.87 -10.41 -3.55
C TYR A 17 -3.32 -8.94 -3.67
N ALA A 18 -2.38 -7.99 -3.77
CA ALA A 18 -2.72 -6.57 -3.83
C ALA A 18 -3.26 -6.21 -5.23
N ASN A 19 -4.40 -5.51 -5.24
CA ASN A 19 -5.00 -5.00 -6.49
C ASN A 19 -4.33 -3.72 -6.99
N TYR A 20 -3.57 -3.02 -6.13
CA TYR A 20 -2.96 -1.73 -6.42
C TYR A 20 -1.49 -1.69 -6.03
N LEU A 21 -0.70 -1.02 -6.85
CA LEU A 21 0.67 -0.62 -6.55
C LEU A 21 0.70 0.88 -6.25
N VAL A 22 1.19 1.26 -5.07
CA VAL A 22 1.36 2.66 -4.69
C VAL A 22 2.83 3.04 -4.83
N MET A 23 3.11 4.06 -5.65
CA MET A 23 4.45 4.64 -5.79
C MET A 23 4.42 6.12 -5.40
N PRO A 24 5.31 6.60 -4.50
CA PRO A 24 5.34 8.00 -4.14
C PRO A 24 5.70 8.89 -5.33
N ARG A 25 4.82 9.85 -5.65
CA ARG A 25 5.02 10.79 -6.76
C ARG A 25 6.35 11.56 -6.65
N ALA A 26 6.74 11.95 -5.44
CA ALA A 26 7.99 12.68 -5.20
C ALA A 26 9.23 11.86 -5.63
N LEU A 27 9.20 10.55 -5.45
CA LEU A 27 10.28 9.66 -5.89
C LEU A 27 10.27 9.49 -7.41
N LEU A 28 9.09 9.31 -8.02
CA LEU A 28 8.96 9.22 -9.48
C LEU A 28 9.51 10.48 -10.18
N GLN A 29 9.24 11.66 -9.63
CA GLN A 29 9.72 12.93 -10.16
C GLN A 29 11.20 13.21 -9.87
N SER A 30 11.80 12.48 -8.92
CA SER A 30 13.22 12.60 -8.61
C SER A 30 14.08 11.58 -9.38
N MET A 31 13.45 10.71 -10.19
CA MET A 31 14.19 9.83 -11.08
C MET A 31 15.02 10.62 -12.10
N PRO A 32 16.13 10.07 -12.62
CA PRO A 32 16.83 10.63 -13.78
C PRO A 32 15.88 10.91 -14.95
N GLU A 33 16.18 11.94 -15.75
CA GLU A 33 15.31 12.39 -16.84
C GLU A 33 15.02 11.29 -17.86
N ASP A 34 16.02 10.49 -18.22
CA ASP A 34 15.84 9.36 -19.15
C ASP A 34 14.95 8.25 -18.57
N TRP A 35 14.97 8.05 -17.24
CA TRP A 35 14.06 7.13 -16.57
C TRP A 35 12.63 7.67 -16.58
N GLN A 36 12.45 8.96 -16.30
CA GLN A 36 11.13 9.60 -16.34
C GLN A 36 10.50 9.46 -17.73
N HIS A 37 11.24 9.73 -18.81
CA HIS A 37 10.73 9.62 -20.17
C HIS A 37 10.32 8.19 -20.53
N ARG A 38 11.18 7.20 -20.24
CA ARG A 38 10.83 5.78 -20.49
C ARG A 38 9.62 5.33 -19.66
N PHE A 39 9.51 5.83 -18.43
CA PHE A 39 8.39 5.50 -17.56
C PHE A 39 7.07 6.06 -18.12
N VAL A 40 7.07 7.32 -18.57
CA VAL A 40 5.90 7.96 -19.19
C VAL A 40 5.49 7.24 -20.48
N GLU A 41 6.44 6.88 -21.35
CA GLU A 41 6.14 6.12 -22.57
C GLU A 41 5.45 4.78 -22.29
N LEU A 42 5.81 4.10 -21.20
CA LEU A 42 5.17 2.87 -20.77
C LEU A 42 3.79 3.13 -20.14
N LEU A 43 3.63 4.20 -19.36
CA LEU A 43 2.33 4.60 -18.83
C LEU A 43 1.34 4.91 -19.95
N ASP A 44 1.76 5.66 -20.97
CA ASP A 44 0.92 5.97 -22.13
C ASP A 44 0.45 4.69 -22.83
N GLN A 45 1.33 3.71 -23.02
CA GLN A 45 0.96 2.41 -23.60
C GLN A 45 -0.02 1.64 -22.72
N PHE A 46 0.22 1.62 -21.41
CA PHE A 46 -0.63 0.96 -20.44
C PHE A 46 -2.04 1.59 -20.41
N GLU A 47 -2.13 2.91 -20.24
CA GLU A 47 -3.39 3.64 -20.21
C GLU A 47 -4.19 3.42 -21.48
N ASN A 48 -3.55 3.56 -22.65
CA ASN A 48 -4.21 3.32 -23.95
C ASN A 48 -4.76 1.89 -24.07
N ALA A 49 -3.99 0.88 -23.66
CA ALA A 49 -4.38 -0.53 -23.74
C ALA A 49 -5.61 -0.85 -22.85
N PHE A 50 -5.75 -0.18 -21.71
CA PHE A 50 -6.80 -0.46 -20.71
C PHE A 50 -7.92 0.60 -20.65
N THR A 51 -8.00 1.52 -21.63
CA THR A 51 -9.09 2.52 -21.74
C THR A 51 -10.51 1.93 -21.71
N HIS A 52 -10.65 0.65 -22.05
CA HIS A 52 -11.92 -0.08 -22.08
C HIS A 52 -12.35 -0.64 -20.71
N VAL A 53 -11.50 -0.52 -19.68
CA VAL A 53 -11.77 -1.00 -18.32
C VAL A 53 -12.21 0.17 -17.46
N ASP A 54 -13.40 0.07 -16.86
CA ASP A 54 -13.89 1.06 -15.91
C ASP A 54 -12.98 1.13 -14.68
N GLN A 55 -12.65 2.35 -14.26
CA GLN A 55 -11.82 2.63 -13.09
C GLN A 55 -12.51 3.61 -12.16
N ALA A 56 -12.22 3.52 -10.86
CA ALA A 56 -12.71 4.52 -9.92
C ALA A 56 -12.13 5.90 -10.26
N SER A 57 -12.94 6.94 -10.07
CA SER A 57 -12.53 8.33 -10.36
C SER A 57 -11.47 8.87 -9.40
N SER A 58 -11.34 8.25 -8.23
CA SER A 58 -10.42 8.68 -7.17
C SER A 58 -10.17 7.54 -6.19
N TYR A 59 -8.99 7.53 -5.59
CA TYR A 59 -8.59 6.62 -4.53
C TYR A 59 -8.05 7.43 -3.34
N ASP A 60 -8.28 6.94 -2.13
CA ASP A 60 -7.64 7.45 -0.92
C ASP A 60 -6.44 6.55 -0.57
N VAL A 61 -5.31 7.16 -0.23
CA VAL A 61 -4.06 6.44 0.10
C VAL A 61 -3.58 6.95 1.46
N THR A 62 -3.57 6.06 2.43
CA THR A 62 -3.12 6.35 3.80
C THR A 62 -1.80 5.63 4.09
N PRO A 63 -0.71 6.35 4.39
CA PRO A 63 0.52 5.72 4.88
C PRO A 63 0.26 5.08 6.25
N GLY A 64 0.82 3.90 6.46
CA GLY A 64 0.63 3.21 7.72
C GLY A 64 1.68 2.13 7.96
N GLU A 65 1.72 1.70 9.21
CA GLU A 65 2.51 0.56 9.66
C GLU A 65 1.58 -0.65 9.81
N GLY A 66 1.96 -1.78 9.22
CA GLY A 66 1.29 -3.05 9.47
C GLY A 66 1.65 -3.55 10.86
N ARG A 67 0.65 -3.77 11.72
CA ARG A 67 0.83 -4.32 13.07
C ARG A 67 -0.09 -5.51 13.28
N TYR A 68 0.33 -6.45 14.13
CA TYR A 68 -0.54 -7.54 14.52
C TYR A 68 -1.76 -6.99 15.26
N LEU A 69 -2.95 -7.49 14.92
CA LEU A 69 -4.23 -7.07 15.49
C LEU A 69 -4.18 -7.08 17.03
N THR A 70 -3.61 -8.12 17.61
CA THR A 70 -3.48 -8.34 19.06
C THR A 70 -2.50 -7.39 19.75
N GLU A 71 -1.62 -6.71 19.00
CA GLU A 71 -0.67 -5.71 19.52
C GLU A 71 -1.22 -4.28 19.45
N VAL A 72 -2.31 -4.05 18.70
CA VAL A 72 -2.91 -2.73 18.56
C VAL A 72 -3.88 -2.46 19.72
N SER A 73 -3.69 -1.33 20.40
CA SER A 73 -4.59 -0.94 21.50
C SER A 73 -6.03 -0.73 21.01
N ARG A 74 -6.99 -1.10 21.85
CA ARG A 74 -8.44 -0.91 21.60
C ARG A 74 -8.81 0.49 21.09
N PRO A 75 -8.38 1.61 21.72
CA PRO A 75 -8.75 2.94 21.22
C PRO A 75 -8.28 3.21 19.79
N VAL A 76 -7.12 2.66 19.40
CA VAL A 76 -6.62 2.77 18.02
C VAL A 76 -7.47 1.93 17.08
N LEU A 77 -7.77 0.68 17.44
CA LEU A 77 -8.67 -0.17 16.65
C LEU A 77 -10.05 0.49 16.45
N GLU A 78 -10.64 1.03 17.52
CA GLU A 78 -11.92 1.74 17.46
C GLU A 78 -11.84 2.99 16.57
N SER A 79 -10.72 3.72 16.56
CA SER A 79 -10.53 4.85 15.65
C SER A 79 -10.42 4.44 14.17
N LEU A 80 -10.07 3.18 13.90
CA LEU A 80 -10.04 2.57 12.57
C LEU A 80 -11.37 1.93 12.17
N GLY A 81 -12.41 2.07 13.01
CA GLY A 81 -13.73 1.49 12.78
C GLY A 81 -13.88 0.03 13.21
N TRP A 82 -12.87 -0.55 13.86
CA TRP A 82 -12.97 -1.90 14.41
C TRP A 82 -13.81 -1.89 15.69
N THR A 83 -14.55 -2.97 15.92
CA THR A 83 -15.22 -3.20 17.21
C THR A 83 -14.53 -4.33 17.95
N VAL A 84 -14.23 -4.12 19.24
CA VAL A 84 -13.59 -5.16 20.07
C VAL A 84 -14.51 -5.53 21.22
N GLN A 85 -14.85 -6.82 21.36
CA GLN A 85 -15.68 -7.34 22.44
C GLN A 85 -14.88 -8.34 23.28
N HIS A 86 -14.84 -8.15 24.60
CA HIS A 86 -14.22 -9.10 25.51
C HIS A 86 -15.28 -10.08 26.04
N GLY A 87 -15.19 -11.34 25.61
CA GLY A 87 -15.98 -12.44 26.15
C GLY A 87 -15.34 -13.04 27.40
N ALA A 88 -15.98 -14.08 27.94
CA ALA A 88 -15.45 -14.80 29.10
C ALA A 88 -14.19 -15.62 28.77
N ASP A 89 -14.13 -16.19 27.57
CA ASP A 89 -13.08 -17.12 27.14
C ASP A 89 -12.17 -16.55 26.05
N GLU A 90 -12.67 -15.61 25.23
CA GLU A 90 -11.94 -15.04 24.10
C GLU A 90 -12.30 -13.56 23.85
N THR A 91 -11.43 -12.86 23.10
CA THR A 91 -11.71 -11.52 22.60
C THR A 91 -12.11 -11.60 21.13
N LEU A 92 -13.29 -11.08 20.81
CA LEU A 92 -13.82 -11.00 19.46
C LEU A 92 -13.48 -9.64 18.86
N TYR A 93 -12.94 -9.64 17.65
CA TYR A 93 -12.68 -8.45 16.85
C TYR A 93 -13.63 -8.45 15.66
N TYR A 94 -14.23 -7.30 15.37
CA TYR A 94 -15.01 -7.10 14.16
C TYR A 94 -14.32 -6.07 13.30
N THR A 95 -14.07 -6.43 12.04
CA THR A 95 -13.58 -5.51 11.02
C THR A 95 -14.59 -4.40 10.75
N PRO A 96 -14.20 -3.29 10.10
CA PRO A 96 -15.13 -2.22 9.73
C PRO A 96 -16.30 -2.64 8.83
N ASP A 97 -16.15 -3.72 8.07
CA ASP A 97 -17.19 -4.35 7.25
C ASP A 97 -18.01 -5.42 8.00
N GLY A 98 -17.70 -5.67 9.28
CA GLY A 98 -18.47 -6.53 10.17
C GLY A 98 -18.04 -8.00 10.19
N HIS A 99 -16.91 -8.34 9.59
CA HIS A 99 -16.34 -9.69 9.66
C HIS A 99 -15.76 -9.96 11.06
N GLU A 100 -16.12 -11.10 11.66
CA GLU A 100 -15.63 -11.52 12.96
C GLU A 100 -14.26 -12.21 12.85
N ILE A 101 -13.34 -11.86 13.73
CA ILE A 101 -11.98 -12.42 13.83
C ILE A 101 -11.73 -12.78 15.29
N THR A 102 -11.30 -14.02 15.55
CA THR A 102 -11.00 -14.50 16.90
C THR A 102 -9.93 -15.60 16.91
N GLY A 103 -9.44 -15.92 18.11
CA GLY A 103 -8.49 -17.01 18.36
C GLY A 103 -7.22 -16.90 17.51
N ALA A 104 -6.78 -18.02 16.94
CA ALA A 104 -5.56 -18.09 16.15
C ALA A 104 -5.57 -17.23 14.88
N GLU A 105 -6.75 -16.85 14.37
CA GLU A 105 -6.84 -15.91 13.25
C GLU A 105 -6.42 -14.51 13.68
N ALA A 106 -6.84 -14.06 14.87
CA ALA A 106 -6.47 -12.77 15.41
C ALA A 106 -4.95 -12.64 15.61
N ASP A 107 -4.28 -13.73 15.98
CA ASP A 107 -2.83 -13.76 16.23
C ASP A 107 -1.97 -13.52 14.98
N VAL A 108 -2.51 -13.81 13.80
CA VAL A 108 -1.80 -13.62 12.51
C VAL A 108 -2.37 -12.47 11.68
N HIS A 109 -3.51 -11.93 12.08
CA HIS A 109 -4.16 -10.84 11.37
C HIS A 109 -3.37 -9.55 11.54
N HIS A 110 -3.16 -8.83 10.44
CA HIS A 110 -2.47 -7.54 10.44
C HIS A 110 -3.45 -6.42 10.16
N VAL A 111 -3.32 -5.33 10.91
CA VAL A 111 -4.07 -4.08 10.72
C VAL A 111 -3.11 -2.99 10.29
N LEU A 112 -3.53 -2.17 9.33
CA LEU A 112 -2.80 -0.96 8.96
C LEU A 112 -3.09 0.15 9.99
N VAL A 113 -2.08 0.56 10.75
CA VAL A 113 -2.18 1.69 11.67
C VAL A 113 -1.60 2.93 10.97
N PRO A 114 -2.40 4.00 10.75
CA PRO A 114 -1.93 5.21 10.09
C PRO A 114 -0.70 5.80 10.78
N SER A 115 0.26 6.24 9.98
CA SER A 115 1.52 6.81 10.46
C SER A 115 1.95 8.00 9.60
N ALA A 116 2.97 8.74 10.02
CA ALA A 116 3.51 9.81 9.20
C ALA A 116 4.18 9.24 7.96
N ASP A 117 3.91 9.83 6.80
CA ASP A 117 4.63 9.48 5.57
C ASP A 117 6.10 9.91 5.71
N PRO A 118 7.08 8.99 5.62
CA PRO A 118 8.49 9.34 5.65
C PRO A 118 8.93 10.06 4.36
N VAL A 119 8.18 9.96 3.27
CA VAL A 119 8.46 10.65 2.02
C VAL A 119 7.92 12.08 2.12
N PRO A 120 8.76 13.11 1.95
CA PRO A 120 8.29 14.49 1.93
C PRO A 120 7.16 14.69 0.93
N HIS A 121 6.10 15.37 1.36
CA HIS A 121 5.00 15.73 0.49
C HIS A 121 5.52 16.55 -0.70
N TYR A 122 4.91 16.33 -1.87
CA TYR A 122 5.20 17.11 -3.06
C TYR A 122 5.02 18.61 -2.82
N ASP A 123 6.07 19.40 -3.10
CA ASP A 123 6.03 20.86 -3.09
C ASP A 123 6.37 21.42 -4.48
N ARG A 124 5.48 21.22 -5.46
CA ARG A 124 5.57 21.90 -6.79
C ARG A 124 6.94 21.83 -7.47
N GLY A 125 7.64 20.69 -7.35
CA GLY A 125 8.98 20.47 -7.92
C GLY A 125 10.16 20.94 -7.06
N ARG A 126 9.93 21.38 -5.82
CA ARG A 126 10.98 21.79 -4.86
C ARG A 126 11.43 20.64 -3.95
N ALA A 127 10.60 19.61 -3.80
CA ALA A 127 10.96 18.39 -3.10
C ALA A 127 11.70 17.43 -4.06
N TYR A 128 12.96 17.74 -4.39
CA TYR A 128 13.84 16.81 -5.10
C TYR A 128 14.58 15.93 -4.09
N ILE A 129 14.49 14.61 -4.29
CA ILE A 129 15.16 13.60 -3.47
C ILE A 129 16.23 12.95 -4.34
N ALA A 130 17.50 13.31 -4.12
CA ALA A 130 18.59 12.78 -4.93
C ALA A 130 18.63 11.24 -4.89
N PRO A 131 18.54 10.55 -6.04
CA PRO A 131 18.66 9.10 -6.07
C PRO A 131 20.10 8.69 -5.72
N ASN A 132 20.25 7.57 -5.02
CA ASN A 132 21.55 6.96 -4.76
C ASN A 132 21.82 5.93 -5.86
N LEU A 133 22.62 6.30 -6.86
CA LEU A 133 22.91 5.51 -8.07
C LEU A 133 24.32 4.92 -8.04
#